data_AF-A0A4Q6FZW2-F1
#
_entry.id   AF-A0A4Q6FZW2-F1
#
_cell.length_a   1.000
_cell.length_b   1.000
_cell.length_c   1.000
_cell.angle_alpha   90.00
_cell.angle_beta   90.00
_cell.angle_gamma   90.00
#
_symmetry.space_group_name_H-M   'P 1'
#
loop_
_entity.id
_entity.type
_entity.pdbx_description
1 polymer ?
#
loop_
_entity_poly.entity_id
_entity_poly.type
_entity_poly.pdbx_seq_one_letter_code
_entity_poly.pdbx_strand_id
1 'polypeptide(L)'
;MTVIKRSRANTSQDLVAAIEKLCPLLENQKEFDAVADLKKASLVIGKAQEGTKEHRAAVDTVIDAFEGDHELMAYTHQRDTDQWTEVEELSQQSSRVINLARRLR
;
A
#
# COMPACT_ATOMS: atom_id res chain seq x y z
N MET A 1 6.81 -22.26 -20.15
CA MET A 1 6.31 -21.35 -19.10
C MET A 1 7.48 -20.93 -18.23
N THR A 2 8.03 -19.75 -18.45
CA THR A 2 9.11 -19.21 -17.62
C THR A 2 8.49 -18.71 -16.33
N VAL A 3 8.74 -19.42 -15.23
CA VAL A 3 8.37 -18.93 -13.90
C VAL A 3 9.28 -17.75 -13.58
N ILE A 4 8.83 -16.53 -13.89
CA ILE A 4 9.50 -15.31 -13.44
C ILE A 4 9.34 -15.30 -11.92
N LYS A 5 10.37 -15.76 -11.20
CA LYS A 5 10.47 -15.56 -9.75
C LYS A 5 10.44 -14.05 -9.54
N ARG A 6 9.30 -13.49 -9.10
CA ARG A 6 9.20 -12.08 -8.75
C ARG A 6 10.24 -11.83 -7.65
N SER A 7 11.33 -11.16 -8.01
CA SER A 7 12.34 -10.74 -7.03
C SER A 7 11.70 -9.80 -6.02
N ARG A 8 12.18 -9.85 -4.77
CA ARG A 8 11.78 -8.90 -3.73
C ARG A 8 11.96 -7.44 -4.19
N ALA A 9 12.99 -7.15 -4.99
CA ALA A 9 13.23 -5.88 -5.70
C ALA A 9 12.00 -5.33 -6.43
N ASN A 10 11.24 -6.21 -7.10
CA ASN A 10 10.03 -5.81 -7.81
C ASN A 10 8.86 -5.55 -6.84
N THR A 11 8.92 -6.12 -5.63
CA THR A 11 7.85 -6.02 -4.62
C THR A 11 7.84 -4.63 -3.96
N SER A 12 9.01 -4.00 -3.72
CA SER A 12 9.05 -2.62 -3.21
C SER A 12 8.57 -1.61 -4.25
N GLN A 13 8.94 -1.80 -5.52
CA GLN A 13 8.42 -0.98 -6.62
C GLN A 13 6.91 -1.17 -6.81
N ASP A 14 6.44 -2.42 -6.74
CA ASP A 14 5.01 -2.74 -6.78
C ASP A 14 4.25 -2.10 -5.60
N LEU A 15 4.86 -2.01 -4.41
CA LEU A 15 4.28 -1.36 -3.24
C LEU A 15 4.16 0.15 -3.45
N VAL A 16 5.22 0.81 -3.92
CA VAL A 16 5.19 2.25 -4.24
C VAL A 16 4.11 2.55 -5.28
N ALA A 17 4.06 1.77 -6.37
CA ALA A 17 3.05 1.94 -7.41
C ALA A 17 1.62 1.70 -6.89
N ALA A 18 1.43 0.78 -5.95
CA ALA A 18 0.12 0.56 -5.33
C ALA A 18 -0.29 1.73 -4.40
N ILE A 19 0.67 2.29 -3.65
CA ILE A 19 0.43 3.47 -2.80
C ILE A 19 0.08 4.68 -3.66
N GLU A 20 0.78 4.91 -4.77
CA GLU A 20 0.49 6.03 -5.69
C GLU A 20 -0.92 5.95 -6.27
N LYS A 21 -1.44 4.75 -6.50
CA LYS A 21 -2.83 4.53 -6.94
C LYS A 21 -3.84 4.66 -5.81
N LEU A 22 -3.48 4.29 -4.58
CA LEU A 22 -4.35 4.39 -3.42
C LEU A 22 -4.53 5.84 -2.95
N CYS A 23 -3.48 6.66 -3.05
CA CYS A 23 -3.49 8.06 -2.61
C CYS A 23 -4.69 8.89 -3.14
N PRO A 24 -4.95 8.97 -4.46
CA PRO A 24 -6.08 9.77 -4.96
C PRO A 24 -7.44 9.22 -4.50
N LEU A 25 -7.56 7.91 -4.31
CA LEU A 25 -8.80 7.29 -3.81
C LEU A 25 -9.05 7.66 -2.34
N LEU A 26 -7.99 7.73 -1.52
CA LEU A 26 -8.06 8.20 -0.14
C LEU A 26 -8.31 9.71 -0.04
N GLU A 27 -7.72 10.52 -0.93
CA GLU A 27 -8.01 11.96 -1.02
C GLU A 27 -9.50 12.21 -1.31
N ASN A 28 -10.14 11.38 -2.15
CA ASN A 28 -11.58 11.44 -2.40
C ASN A 28 -12.43 11.08 -1.17
N GLN A 29 -11.92 10.20 -0.30
CA GLN A 29 -12.54 9.88 1.00
C GLN A 29 -12.21 10.93 2.09
N LYS A 30 -11.41 11.95 1.77
CA LYS A 30 -10.91 12.99 2.69
C LYS A 30 -9.91 12.49 3.74
N GLU A 31 -9.29 11.34 3.50
CA GLU A 31 -8.25 10.74 4.34
C GLU A 31 -6.87 11.36 4.05
N PHE A 32 -6.77 12.69 4.17
CA PHE A 32 -5.58 13.44 3.75
C PHE A 32 -4.34 13.16 4.60
N ASP A 33 -4.53 12.87 5.89
CA ASP A 33 -3.43 12.55 6.81
C ASP A 33 -2.82 11.19 6.47
N ALA A 34 -3.67 10.18 6.21
CA ALA A 34 -3.24 8.87 5.73
C ALA A 34 -2.46 8.97 4.42
N VAL A 35 -2.92 9.81 3.49
CA VAL A 35 -2.24 10.06 2.21
C VAL A 35 -0.86 10.70 2.43
N ALA A 36 -0.74 11.65 3.35
CA ALA A 36 0.53 12.29 3.65
C ALA A 36 1.56 11.30 4.21
N ASP A 37 1.13 10.41 5.11
CA ASP A 37 2.00 9.41 5.71
C ASP A 37 2.37 8.31 4.72
N LEU A 38 1.42 7.84 3.90
CA LEU A 38 1.67 6.87 2.84
C LEU A 38 2.62 7.42 1.75
N LYS A 39 2.48 8.69 1.36
CA LYS A 39 3.41 9.33 0.39
C LYS A 39 4.82 9.48 0.97
N LYS A 40 4.95 9.81 2.26
CA LYS A 40 6.27 9.86 2.92
C LYS A 40 6.91 8.47 2.96
N ALA A 41 6.14 7.46 3.35
CA ALA A 41 6.62 6.09 3.42
C ALA A 41 7.04 5.56 2.04
N SER A 42 6.24 5.82 0.99
CA SER A 42 6.56 5.40 -0.38
C SER A 42 7.84 6.05 -0.92
N LEU A 43 8.08 7.32 -0.60
CA LEU A 43 9.33 8.02 -0.94
C LEU A 43 10.55 7.37 -0.28
N VAL A 44 10.44 6.96 0.98
CA VAL A 44 11.52 6.26 1.68
C VAL A 44 11.73 4.88 1.08
N ILE A 45 10.66 4.12 0.81
CA ILE A 45 10.73 2.79 0.19
C ILE A 45 11.36 2.85 -1.20
N GLY A 46 11.07 3.89 -1.98
CA GLY A 46 11.62 4.07 -3.33
C GLY A 46 13.09 4.51 -3.35
N LYS A 47 13.60 5.12 -2.27
CA LYS A 47 14.99 5.60 -2.17
C LYS A 47 15.90 4.67 -1.37
N ALA A 48 15.36 4.02 -0.34
CA ALA A 48 16.12 3.14 0.53
C ALA A 48 16.42 1.81 -0.17
N GLN A 49 17.62 1.28 0.06
CA GLN A 49 17.96 -0.05 -0.41
C GLN A 49 17.14 -1.10 0.36
N GLU A 50 16.59 -2.08 -0.35
CA GLU A 50 15.79 -3.14 0.28
C GLU A 50 16.54 -3.88 1.38
N GLY A 51 15.85 -4.15 2.49
CA GLY A 51 16.41 -4.86 3.64
C GLY A 51 17.24 -3.99 4.59
N THR A 52 17.43 -2.71 4.27
CA THR A 52 17.96 -1.74 5.24
C THR A 52 16.94 -1.45 6.35
N LYS A 53 17.42 -0.94 7.49
CA LYS A 53 16.54 -0.55 8.60
C LYS A 53 15.53 0.53 8.20
N GLU A 54 15.95 1.46 7.34
CA GLU A 54 15.11 2.54 6.83
C GLU A 54 13.97 2.00 5.94
N HIS A 55 14.29 1.06 5.05
CA HIS A 55 13.29 0.40 4.22
C HIS A 55 12.26 -0.36 5.07
N ARG A 56 12.70 -1.13 6.07
CA ARG A 56 11.79 -1.86 6.97
C ARG A 56 10.93 -0.92 7.82
N ALA A 57 11.52 0.14 8.38
CA ALA A 57 10.76 1.11 9.17
C ALA A 57 9.68 1.81 8.32
N ALA A 58 9.98 2.11 7.06
CA ALA A 58 8.99 2.68 6.14
C ALA A 58 7.88 1.68 5.79
N VAL A 59 8.22 0.40 5.60
CA VAL A 59 7.22 -0.67 5.41
C VAL A 59 6.36 -0.85 6.66
N ASP A 60 6.95 -0.83 7.85
CA ASP A 60 6.21 -0.92 9.11
C ASP A 60 5.27 0.29 9.27
N THR A 61 5.69 1.50 8.88
CA THR A 61 4.82 2.69 8.87
C THR A 61 3.61 2.51 7.95
N VAL A 62 3.79 1.86 6.79
CA VAL A 62 2.66 1.52 5.90
C VAL A 62 1.73 0.52 6.57
N ILE A 63 2.25 -0.46 7.30
CA ILE A 63 1.42 -1.44 8.01
C ILE A 63 0.66 -0.76 9.16
N ASP A 64 1.34 0.10 9.92
CA ASP A 64 0.75 0.85 11.04
C ASP A 64 -0.34 1.82 10.58
N ALA A 65 -0.18 2.46 9.41
CA ALA A 65 -1.24 3.26 8.81
C ALA A 65 -2.52 2.44 8.52
N PHE A 66 -2.37 1.15 8.22
CA PHE A 66 -3.51 0.27 7.93
C PHE A 66 -4.12 -0.36 9.18
N GLU A 67 -3.28 -0.82 10.11
CA GLU A 67 -3.70 -1.60 11.28
C GLU A 67 -3.91 -0.74 12.54
N GLY A 68 -3.37 0.48 12.56
CA GLY A 68 -3.37 1.37 13.72
C GLY A 68 -3.88 2.76 13.40
N ASP A 69 -3.01 3.65 12.91
CA ASP A 69 -3.21 5.09 12.97
C ASP A 69 -4.37 5.61 12.10
N HIS A 70 -4.57 5.02 10.92
CA HIS A 70 -5.58 5.47 9.95
C HIS A 70 -6.63 4.40 9.63
N GLU A 71 -6.60 3.26 10.34
CA GLU A 71 -7.56 2.14 10.22
C GLU A 71 -7.92 1.73 8.78
N LEU A 72 -7.01 1.89 7.82
CA LEU A 72 -7.28 1.66 6.38
C LEU A 72 -7.63 0.18 6.08
N MET A 73 -7.41 -0.73 7.03
CA MET A 73 -7.96 -2.09 6.99
C MET A 73 -9.47 -2.12 6.76
N ALA A 74 -10.22 -1.11 7.20
CA ALA A 74 -11.66 -1.00 6.93
C ALA A 74 -11.97 -1.03 5.43
N TYR A 75 -11.10 -0.46 4.60
CA TYR A 75 -11.28 -0.43 3.15
C TYR A 75 -10.92 -1.75 2.47
N THR A 76 -10.17 -2.64 3.13
CA THR A 76 -9.79 -3.94 2.54
C THR A 76 -10.95 -4.93 2.44
N HIS A 77 -12.05 -4.69 3.14
CA HIS A 77 -13.25 -5.51 3.07
C HIS A 77 -14.13 -5.10 1.90
N GLN A 78 -14.17 -5.93 0.85
CA GLN A 78 -15.03 -5.74 -0.31
C GLN A 78 -16.51 -5.76 0.11
N ARG A 79 -17.31 -4.80 -0.36
CA ARG A 79 -18.77 -4.87 -0.28
C ARG A 79 -19.27 -5.52 -1.56
N ASP A 80 -19.93 -6.67 -1.45
CA ASP A 80 -20.55 -7.38 -2.59
C ASP A 80 -21.47 -6.42 -3.36
N THR A 81 -20.99 -5.91 -4.49
CA THR A 81 -21.77 -5.03 -5.37
C THR A 81 -21.41 -5.35 -6.82
N ASP A 82 -22.40 -5.62 -7.67
CA ASP A 82 -22.23 -6.03 -9.07
C ASP A 82 -21.72 -4.92 -10.03
N GLN A 83 -21.22 -3.80 -9.51
CA GLN A 83 -20.70 -2.68 -10.30
C GLN A 83 -19.29 -2.33 -9.85
N TRP A 84 -18.38 -2.20 -10.84
CA TRP A 84 -17.03 -1.70 -10.61
C TRP A 84 -17.09 -0.23 -10.20
N THR A 85 -17.16 -0.02 -8.89
CA THR A 85 -17.23 1.30 -8.27
C THR A 85 -15.86 1.66 -7.69
N GLU A 86 -15.64 2.96 -7.48
CA GLU A 86 -14.44 3.49 -6.83
C GLU A 86 -14.12 2.80 -5.49
N VAL A 87 -15.16 2.28 -4.80
CA VAL A 87 -15.05 1.50 -3.56
C VAL A 87 -14.35 0.15 -3.77
N GLU A 88 -14.61 -0.52 -4.89
CA GLU A 88 -13.91 -1.77 -5.22
C GLU A 88 -12.45 -1.52 -5.57
N GLU A 89 -12.16 -0.43 -6.28
CA GLU A 89 -10.78 -0.04 -6.59
C GLU A 89 -10.03 0.32 -5.30
N LEU A 90 -10.66 1.09 -4.41
CA LEU A 90 -10.12 1.43 -3.08
C LEU A 90 -9.83 0.16 -2.28
N SER A 91 -10.75 -0.80 -2.27
CA SER A 91 -10.58 -2.07 -1.56
C SER A 91 -9.46 -2.92 -2.14
N GLN A 92 -9.39 -3.01 -3.47
CA GLN A 92 -8.35 -3.75 -4.16
C GLN A 92 -6.97 -3.14 -3.95
N GLN A 93 -6.83 -1.81 -4.09
CA GLN A 93 -5.56 -1.14 -3.87
C GLN A 93 -5.13 -1.21 -2.40
N SER A 94 -6.06 -1.00 -1.46
CA SER A 94 -5.79 -1.14 -0.02
C SER A 94 -5.29 -2.55 0.31
N SER A 95 -6.00 -3.57 -0.18
CA SER A 95 -5.60 -4.98 0.00
C SER A 95 -4.24 -5.28 -0.65
N ARG A 96 -3.95 -4.68 -1.80
CA ARG A 96 -2.68 -4.86 -2.50
C ARG A 96 -1.53 -4.23 -1.71
N VAL A 97 -1.70 -3.01 -1.20
CA VAL A 97 -0.69 -2.29 -0.40
C VAL A 97 -0.33 -3.09 0.84
N ILE A 98 -1.31 -3.49 1.66
CA ILE A 98 -1.02 -4.24 2.91
C ILE A 98 -0.37 -5.61 2.65
N ASN A 99 -0.80 -6.31 1.59
CA ASN A 99 -0.21 -7.60 1.22
C ASN A 99 1.24 -7.47 0.74
N LEU A 100 1.56 -6.40 0.00
CA LEU A 100 2.93 -6.13 -0.45
C LEU A 100 3.81 -5.68 0.72
N ALA A 101 3.30 -4.83 1.61
CA ALA A 101 3.99 -4.39 2.81
C ALA A 101 4.34 -5.58 3.73
N ARG A 102 3.37 -6.46 4.01
CA ARG A 102 3.59 -7.68 4.83
C ARG A 102 4.58 -8.66 4.21
N ARG A 103 4.76 -8.66 2.88
CA ARG A 103 5.77 -9.50 2.21
C ARG A 103 7.19 -8.93 2.30
N LEU A 104 7.32 -7.63 2.54
CA LEU A 104 8.59 -6.91 2.62
C LEU A 104 9.13 -6.79 4.05
N ARG A 105 8.26 -6.94 5.06
CA ARG A 105 8.63 -7.12 6.47
C ARG A 105 9.43 -8.41 6.67
#